data_AF-A0A2G8K593-F1
#
_entry.id   AF-A0A2G8K593-F1
#
_cell.length_a   1.000
_cell.length_b   1.000
_cell.length_c   1.000
_cell.angle_alpha   90.00
_cell.angle_beta   90.00
_cell.angle_gamma   90.00
#
_symmetry.space_group_name_H-M   'P 1'
#
loop_
_entity.id
_entity.type
_entity.pdbx_description
1 polymer ?
#
loop_
_entity_poly.entity_id
_entity_poly.type
_entity_poly.pdbx_seq_one_letter_code
_entity_poly.pdbx_strand_id
1 'polypeptide(L)'
;SYLATTKYFHGDLAARNCLVGENLLVKVSDFGLSDDIYQRGYKRIAPEKKRPVKWYSPEANIDGVCSTKGDVWSFGIVLWEIYTLGGIPFAGMPAVEVVNRTKAGYRMPQPEGCPMDIYKVMAECWQESPQQDQTFLRLNTR
;
A
#
# COMPACT_ATOMS: atom_id res chain seq x y z
N SER A 1 -7.65 -7.25 6.45
CA SER A 1 -8.08 -8.63 6.74
C SER A 1 -9.05 -9.16 5.67
N TYR A 2 -10.24 -8.56 5.46
CA TYR A 2 -11.26 -9.07 4.53
C TYR A 2 -10.79 -9.31 3.06
N LEU A 3 -10.22 -8.30 2.37
CA LEU A 3 -9.81 -8.44 0.95
C LEU A 3 -8.69 -9.49 0.76
N ALA A 4 -7.73 -9.51 1.68
CA ALA A 4 -6.65 -10.49 1.69
C ALA A 4 -7.16 -11.92 1.87
N THR A 5 -8.18 -12.13 2.71
CA THR A 5 -8.79 -13.45 2.94
C THR A 5 -9.70 -13.92 1.80
N THR A 6 -10.22 -13.01 0.99
CA THR A 6 -11.11 -13.35 -0.14
C THR A 6 -10.35 -13.67 -1.42
N LYS A 7 -9.01 -13.71 -1.42
CA LYS A 7 -8.18 -13.85 -2.63
C LYS A 7 -8.45 -12.74 -3.65
N TYR A 8 -8.58 -11.50 -3.17
CA TYR A 8 -8.69 -10.30 -4.00
C TYR A 8 -7.58 -9.32 -3.65
N PHE A 9 -7.07 -8.61 -4.66
CA PHE A 9 -6.25 -7.42 -4.44
C PHE A 9 -6.96 -6.20 -5.04
N HIS A 10 -6.76 -5.04 -4.43
CA HIS A 10 -7.34 -3.77 -4.80
C HIS A 10 -6.61 -3.12 -5.96
N GLY A 11 -5.26 -3.07 -5.90
CA GLY A 11 -4.41 -2.52 -6.96
C GLY A 11 -4.41 -1.00 -7.07
N ASP A 12 -5.08 -0.27 -6.18
CA ASP A 12 -5.00 1.19 -6.06
C ASP A 12 -5.36 1.68 -4.66
N LEU A 13 -4.76 1.07 -3.64
CA LEU A 13 -5.01 1.49 -2.27
C LEU A 13 -4.28 2.80 -1.97
N ALA A 14 -5.04 3.84 -1.65
CA ALA A 14 -4.56 5.18 -1.33
C ALA A 14 -5.57 5.89 -0.42
N ALA A 15 -5.15 6.90 0.35
CA ALA A 15 -6.08 7.64 1.22
C ALA A 15 -7.24 8.27 0.44
N ARG A 16 -6.99 8.75 -0.79
CA ARG A 16 -8.03 9.28 -1.71
C ARG A 16 -9.12 8.26 -2.08
N ASN A 17 -8.82 6.97 -1.97
CA ASN A 17 -9.74 5.87 -2.27
C ASN A 17 -10.38 5.29 -0.99
N CYS A 18 -10.19 5.94 0.15
CA CYS A 18 -10.86 5.63 1.40
C CYS A 18 -11.93 6.69 1.70
N LEU A 19 -13.19 6.29 1.83
CA LEU A 19 -14.32 7.16 2.14
C LEU A 19 -14.59 7.16 3.64
N VAL A 20 -14.85 8.34 4.21
CA VAL A 20 -15.26 8.50 5.61
C VAL A 20 -16.77 8.69 5.65
N GLY A 21 -17.48 7.74 6.23
CA GLY A 21 -18.92 7.78 6.43
C GLY A 21 -19.32 8.29 7.82
N GLU A 22 -20.57 8.03 8.18
CA GLU A 22 -21.09 8.32 9.53
C GLU A 22 -20.24 7.65 10.62
N ASN A 23 -20.13 8.31 11.78
CA ASN A 23 -19.34 7.86 12.93
C ASN A 23 -17.84 7.64 12.62
N LEU A 24 -17.29 8.37 11.65
CA LEU A 24 -15.89 8.23 11.19
C LEU A 24 -15.55 6.83 10.68
N LEU A 25 -16.57 6.06 10.24
CA LEU A 25 -16.35 4.75 9.66
C LEU A 25 -15.67 4.89 8.29
N VAL A 26 -14.44 4.38 8.19
CA VAL A 26 -13.67 4.39 6.94
C VAL A 26 -13.98 3.14 6.11
N LYS A 27 -14.31 3.33 4.84
CA LYS A 27 -14.54 2.25 3.86
C LYS A 27 -13.62 2.42 2.65
N VAL A 28 -13.00 1.32 2.24
CA VAL A 28 -12.23 1.28 0.98
C VAL A 28 -13.20 1.33 -0.20
N SER A 29 -12.84 2.10 -1.23
CA SER A 29 -13.65 2.38 -2.42
C SER A 29 -12.78 2.33 -3.68
N ASP A 30 -13.40 2.49 -4.86
CA ASP A 30 -12.73 2.48 -6.17
C ASP A 30 -12.01 1.15 -6.52
N PHE A 31 -12.83 0.10 -6.62
CA PHE A 31 -12.39 -1.24 -7.02
C PHE A 31 -12.17 -1.37 -8.54
N GLY A 32 -12.07 -0.27 -9.30
CA GLY A 32 -11.94 -0.30 -10.77
C GLY A 32 -10.66 -0.97 -11.30
N LEU A 33 -9.68 -1.17 -10.42
CA LEU A 33 -8.43 -1.90 -10.69
C LEU A 33 -8.31 -3.23 -9.94
N SER A 34 -9.32 -3.58 -9.16
CA SER A 34 -9.37 -4.82 -8.39
C SER A 34 -9.54 -6.01 -9.32
N ASP A 35 -8.85 -7.11 -9.01
CA ASP A 35 -8.98 -8.34 -9.77
C ASP A 35 -8.86 -9.57 -8.87
N ASP A 36 -9.41 -10.66 -9.37
CA ASP A 36 -9.39 -11.96 -8.72
C ASP A 36 -8.08 -12.69 -9.01
N ILE A 37 -7.45 -13.26 -7.99
CA ILE A 37 -6.15 -13.96 -8.11
C ILE A 37 -6.29 -15.48 -8.26
N TYR A 38 -7.47 -16.02 -8.58
CA TYR A 38 -7.79 -17.46 -8.58
C TYR A 38 -6.79 -18.41 -9.27
N GLN A 39 -5.96 -17.96 -10.23
CA GLN A 39 -5.01 -18.87 -10.93
C GLN A 39 -3.51 -18.67 -10.62
N ARG A 40 -3.05 -17.46 -10.27
CA ARG A 40 -1.59 -17.19 -10.15
C ARG A 40 -1.16 -16.45 -8.88
N GLY A 41 -2.09 -15.95 -8.06
CA GLY A 41 -1.73 -15.15 -6.87
C GLY A 41 -1.29 -13.70 -7.17
N TYR A 42 -1.17 -13.33 -8.45
CA TYR A 42 -0.81 -11.99 -8.90
C TYR A 42 -1.36 -11.72 -10.32
N LYS A 43 -1.47 -10.45 -10.68
CA LYS A 43 -1.77 -9.95 -12.03
C LYS A 43 -0.58 -9.15 -12.54
N ARG A 44 -0.22 -9.29 -13.81
CA ARG A 44 0.76 -8.42 -14.45
C ARG A 44 0.05 -7.29 -15.21
N ILE A 45 0.31 -6.05 -14.82
CA ILE A 45 -0.21 -4.86 -15.50
C ILE A 45 0.70 -4.51 -16.69
N ALA A 46 0.07 -4.18 -17.82
CA ALA A 46 0.77 -3.80 -19.04
C ALA A 46 1.62 -2.51 -18.85
N PRO A 47 2.84 -2.43 -19.42
CA PRO A 47 3.76 -1.30 -19.23
C PRO A 47 3.17 0.08 -19.52
N GLU A 48 2.29 0.18 -20.52
CA GLU A 48 1.65 1.40 -20.99
C GLU A 48 0.56 1.93 -20.05
N LYS A 49 0.08 1.11 -19.10
CA LYS A 49 -0.96 1.54 -18.16
C LYS A 49 -0.34 2.46 -17.11
N LYS A 50 -0.86 3.70 -17.04
CA LYS A 50 -0.51 4.68 -16.00
C LYS A 50 -0.80 4.12 -14.61
N ARG A 51 0.15 4.31 -13.70
CA ARG A 51 0.12 3.79 -12.32
C ARG A 51 0.54 4.87 -11.33
N PRO A 52 -0.05 4.91 -10.12
CA PRO A 52 0.36 5.81 -9.07
C PRO A 52 1.65 5.29 -8.41
N VAL A 53 2.79 5.58 -9.05
CA VAL A 53 4.12 5.05 -8.70
C VAL A 53 4.45 5.12 -7.21
N LYS A 54 4.07 6.21 -6.55
CA LYS A 54 4.36 6.47 -5.12
C LYS A 54 3.59 5.56 -4.14
N TRP A 55 2.50 4.94 -4.58
CA TRP A 55 1.72 4.01 -3.76
C TRP A 55 2.08 2.55 -4.05
N TYR A 56 2.70 2.28 -5.20
CA TYR A 56 2.99 0.92 -5.65
C TYR A 56 4.27 0.37 -5.02
N SER A 57 4.28 -0.95 -4.81
CA SER A 57 5.47 -1.68 -4.38
C SER A 57 6.55 -1.70 -5.46
N PRO A 58 7.83 -1.95 -5.10
CA PRO A 58 8.93 -2.00 -6.07
C PRO A 58 8.67 -3.00 -7.21
N GLU A 59 8.18 -4.20 -6.92
CA GLU A 59 7.86 -5.23 -7.91
C GLU A 59 6.66 -4.84 -8.81
N ALA A 60 5.69 -4.09 -8.28
CA ALA A 60 4.60 -3.55 -9.09
C ALA A 60 5.07 -2.42 -10.03
N ASN A 61 6.05 -1.63 -9.61
CA ASN A 61 6.64 -0.57 -10.42
C ASN A 61 7.62 -1.10 -11.47
N ILE A 62 8.40 -2.13 -11.14
CA ILE A 62 9.46 -2.67 -12.01
C ILE A 62 8.90 -3.73 -12.97
N ASP A 63 8.19 -4.72 -12.43
CA ASP A 63 7.75 -5.91 -13.17
C ASP A 63 6.26 -5.89 -13.51
N GLY A 64 5.54 -4.88 -13.03
CA GLY A 64 4.08 -4.78 -13.16
C GLY A 64 3.31 -5.82 -12.37
N VAL A 65 3.94 -6.46 -11.38
CA VAL A 65 3.31 -7.51 -10.59
C VAL A 65 2.45 -6.89 -9.49
N CYS A 66 1.13 -6.95 -9.66
CA CYS A 66 0.16 -6.57 -8.64
C CYS A 66 -0.33 -7.82 -7.90
N SER A 67 -0.35 -7.76 -6.58
CA SER A 67 -0.72 -8.86 -5.70
C SER A 67 -1.24 -8.31 -4.38
N THR A 68 -1.74 -9.20 -3.52
CA THR A 68 -2.13 -8.84 -2.15
C THR A 68 -0.94 -8.29 -1.33
N LYS A 69 0.29 -8.69 -1.63
CA LYS A 69 1.50 -8.12 -1.00
C LYS A 69 1.77 -6.68 -1.46
N GLY A 70 1.48 -6.38 -2.73
CA GLY A 70 1.51 -5.01 -3.25
C GLY A 70 0.48 -4.10 -2.57
N ASP A 71 -0.69 -4.64 -2.22
CA ASP A 71 -1.67 -3.90 -1.42
C ASP A 71 -1.21 -3.66 0.02
N VAL A 72 -0.47 -4.62 0.63
CA VAL A 72 0.14 -4.40 1.95
C VAL A 72 1.11 -3.22 1.90
N TRP A 73 1.96 -3.15 0.88
CA TRP A 73 2.84 -2.00 0.68
C TRP A 73 2.04 -0.70 0.56
N SER A 74 1.04 -0.70 -0.31
CA SER A 74 0.16 0.46 -0.55
C SER A 74 -0.55 0.90 0.74
N PHE A 75 -0.96 -0.05 1.58
CA PHE A 75 -1.56 0.21 2.89
C PHE A 75 -0.58 0.92 3.84
N GLY A 76 0.71 0.56 3.84
CA GLY A 76 1.74 1.30 4.57
C GLY A 76 1.83 2.76 4.14
N ILE A 77 1.68 3.03 2.83
CA ILE A 77 1.61 4.41 2.30
C ILE A 77 0.35 5.13 2.80
N VAL A 78 -0.81 4.46 2.83
CA VAL A 78 -2.05 5.03 3.41
C VAL A 78 -1.90 5.40 4.87
N LEU A 79 -1.28 4.54 5.68
CA LEU A 79 -0.98 4.86 7.08
C LEU A 79 -0.11 6.12 7.17
N TRP A 80 0.90 6.24 6.31
CA TRP A 80 1.76 7.42 6.27
C TRP A 80 0.97 8.69 5.86
N GLU A 81 0.07 8.59 4.87
CA GLU A 81 -0.83 9.69 4.48
C GLU A 81 -1.71 10.14 5.66
N ILE A 82 -2.28 9.20 6.42
CA ILE A 82 -3.11 9.50 7.60
C ILE A 82 -2.31 10.30 8.64
N TYR A 83 -1.11 9.83 8.99
CA TYR A 83 -0.29 10.48 10.02
C TYR A 83 0.37 11.79 9.57
N THR A 84 0.39 12.06 8.26
CA THR A 84 0.82 13.34 7.71
C THR A 84 -0.34 14.25 7.32
N LEU A 85 -1.58 13.88 7.70
CA LEU A 85 -2.79 14.63 7.40
C LEU A 85 -2.98 14.89 5.89
N GLY A 86 -2.76 13.86 5.07
CA GLY A 86 -2.85 13.94 3.61
C GLY A 86 -1.58 14.45 2.93
N GLY A 87 -0.42 14.27 3.58
CA GLY A 87 0.87 14.64 3.01
C GLY A 87 1.16 13.90 1.70
N ILE A 88 2.04 14.47 0.88
CA ILE A 88 2.45 13.84 -0.39
C ILE A 88 3.55 12.80 -0.11
N PRO A 89 3.32 11.50 -0.37
CA PRO A 89 4.36 10.49 -0.17
C PRO A 89 5.61 10.81 -0.99
N PHE A 90 6.79 10.58 -0.42
CA PHE A 90 8.08 10.88 -1.06
C PHE A 90 8.13 12.31 -1.64
N ALA A 91 7.71 13.31 -0.84
CA ALA A 91 7.71 14.71 -1.27
C ALA A 91 9.09 15.12 -1.80
N GLY A 92 9.11 15.85 -2.92
CA GLY A 92 10.34 16.27 -3.59
C GLY A 92 11.06 15.19 -4.42
N MET A 93 10.63 13.93 -4.39
CA MET A 93 11.20 12.87 -5.21
C MET A 93 10.39 12.63 -6.50
N PRO A 94 11.01 12.71 -7.69
CA PRO A 94 10.41 12.26 -8.95
C PRO A 94 10.09 10.77 -8.93
N ALA A 95 9.11 10.34 -9.73
CA ALA A 95 8.65 8.94 -9.77
C ALA A 95 9.79 7.94 -10.01
N VAL A 96 10.69 8.23 -10.96
CA VAL A 96 11.86 7.39 -11.26
C VAL A 96 12.78 7.24 -10.05
N GLU A 97 12.98 8.32 -9.30
CA GLU A 97 13.81 8.30 -8.09
C GLU A 97 13.17 7.49 -6.96
N VAL A 98 11.84 7.58 -6.80
CA VAL A 98 11.10 6.76 -5.84
C VAL A 98 11.31 5.27 -6.12
N VAL A 99 11.21 4.84 -7.38
CA VAL A 99 11.43 3.44 -7.77
C VAL A 99 12.87 3.01 -7.46
N ASN A 100 13.87 3.82 -7.85
CA ASN A 100 15.28 3.48 -7.64
C ASN A 100 15.64 3.38 -6.15
N ARG A 101 15.19 4.35 -5.35
CA ARG A 101 15.48 4.37 -3.91
C ARG A 101 14.78 3.25 -3.16
N THR A 102 13.50 3.01 -3.43
CA THR A 102 12.75 1.95 -2.76
C THR A 102 13.31 0.56 -3.09
N LYS A 103 13.76 0.35 -4.33
CA LYS A 103 14.53 -0.83 -4.74
C LYS A 103 15.87 -0.95 -4.01
N ALA A 104 16.55 0.16 -3.74
CA ALA A 104 17.79 0.20 -2.96
C ALA A 104 17.57 0.09 -1.43
N GLY A 105 16.34 -0.19 -0.97
CA GLY A 105 16.03 -0.39 0.45
C GLY A 105 15.59 0.87 1.20
N TYR A 106 15.50 2.03 0.55
CA TYR A 106 15.00 3.24 1.19
C TYR A 106 13.53 3.09 1.61
N ARG A 107 13.20 3.60 2.81
CA ARG A 107 11.83 3.70 3.35
C ARG A 107 11.59 5.10 3.89
N MET A 108 10.35 5.59 3.82
CA MET A 108 10.00 6.92 4.34
C MET A 108 10.22 6.96 5.84
N PRO A 109 10.71 8.09 6.39
CA PRO A 109 10.88 8.25 7.82
C PRO A 109 9.53 8.25 8.54
N GLN A 110 9.58 8.00 9.85
CA GLN A 110 8.44 8.14 10.75
C GLN A 110 7.86 9.56 10.65
N PRO A 111 6.56 9.71 10.37
CA PRO A 111 5.90 11.02 10.41
C PRO A 111 5.99 11.66 11.79
N GLU A 112 5.99 12.99 11.84
CA GLU A 112 5.90 13.74 13.09
C GLU A 112 4.60 13.38 13.84
N GLY A 113 4.68 13.17 15.15
CA GLY A 113 3.53 12.79 15.97
C GLY A 113 3.02 11.35 15.76
N CYS A 114 3.59 10.57 14.84
CA CYS A 114 3.22 9.17 14.66
C CYS A 114 3.76 8.31 15.81
N PRO A 115 2.93 7.52 16.51
CA PRO A 115 3.41 6.58 17.51
C PRO A 115 4.34 5.52 16.90
N MET A 116 5.42 5.16 17.62
CA MET A 116 6.42 4.20 17.14
C MET A 116 5.81 2.85 16.77
N ASP A 117 4.80 2.38 17.51
CA ASP A 117 4.16 1.09 17.20
C ASP A 117 3.41 1.11 15.87
N ILE A 118 2.88 2.27 15.47
CA ILE A 118 2.23 2.41 14.16
C ILE A 118 3.28 2.52 13.06
N TYR A 119 4.38 3.22 13.31
CA TYR A 119 5.50 3.25 12.37
C TYR A 119 6.12 1.86 12.16
N LYS A 120 6.20 1.01 13.20
CA LYS A 120 6.61 -0.40 13.03
C LYS A 120 5.68 -1.13 12.05
N VAL A 121 4.37 -0.93 12.14
CA VAL A 121 3.41 -1.49 11.17
C VAL A 121 3.68 -0.95 9.76
N MET A 122 3.93 0.35 9.60
CA MET A 122 4.32 0.91 8.28
C MET A 122 5.60 0.25 7.74
N ALA A 123 6.63 0.10 8.58
CA ALA A 123 7.89 -0.52 8.20
C ALA A 123 7.77 -2.01 7.88
N GLU A 124 6.88 -2.74 8.55
CA GLU A 124 6.51 -4.12 8.23
C GLU A 124 5.81 -4.20 6.86
N CYS A 125 4.93 -3.24 6.55
CA CYS A 125 4.25 -3.17 5.26
C CYS A 125 5.22 -3.01 4.09
N TRP A 126 6.35 -2.33 4.32
CA TRP A 126 7.34 -2.03 3.29
C TRP A 126 8.50 -3.02 3.23
N GLN A 127 8.41 -4.19 3.85
CA GLN A 127 9.42 -5.25 3.66
C GLN A 127 9.32 -5.85 2.25
N GLU A 128 10.41 -6.44 1.73
CA GLU A 128 10.40 -7.10 0.40
C GLU A 128 9.45 -8.32 0.37
N SER A 129 9.28 -8.99 1.51
CA SER A 129 8.27 -10.03 1.68
C SER A 129 7.43 -9.70 2.92
N PRO A 130 6.39 -8.87 2.78
CA PRO A 130 5.49 -8.55 3.87
C PRO A 130 4.82 -9.84 4.34
N GLN A 131 4.84 -10.09 5.66
CA GLN A 131 4.13 -11.20 6.28
C GLN A 131 2.65 -10.81 6.38
N GLN A 132 1.95 -10.99 5.26
CA GLN A 132 0.57 -10.57 5.03
C GLN A 132 -0.40 -10.96 6.16
N ASP A 133 -0.23 -12.16 6.73
CA ASP A 133 -1.06 -12.64 7.83
C ASP A 133 -0.82 -11.83 9.12
N GLN A 134 0.43 -11.51 9.46
CA GLN A 134 0.74 -10.83 10.71
C GLN A 134 0.40 -9.33 10.67
N THR A 135 0.63 -8.66 9.54
CA THR A 135 0.41 -7.21 9.42
C THR A 135 -1.07 -6.83 9.52
N PHE A 136 -1.96 -7.58 8.87
CA PHE A 136 -3.40 -7.31 8.95
C PHE A 136 -4.08 -7.90 10.20
N LEU A 137 -3.57 -9.00 10.78
CA LEU A 137 -4.12 -9.56 12.02
C LEU A 137 -3.84 -8.66 13.23
N ARG A 138 -2.63 -8.09 13.34
CA ARG A 138 -2.27 -7.21 14.48
C ARG A 138 -3.14 -5.94 14.57
N LEU A 139 -3.62 -5.44 13.45
CA LEU A 139 -4.53 -4.27 13.42
C LEU A 139 -5.96 -4.59 13.85
N ASN A 140 -6.37 -5.87 13.79
CA ASN A 140 -7.71 -6.32 14.17
C ASN A 140 -7.80 -6.79 15.64
N THR A 141 -6.70 -6.73 16.42
CA THR A 141 -6.66 -7.27 17.79
C THR A 141 -6.73 -6.20 18.90
N ARG A 142 -7.38 -5.06 18.65
CA ARG A 142 -7.72 -4.07 19.68
C ARG A 142 -9.20 -3.75 19.67
#